data_AF-A0A3C0B9D6-F1
#
_entry.id   AF-A0A3C0B9D6-F1
#
_cell.length_a   1.000
_cell.length_b   1.000
_cell.length_c   1.000
_cell.angle_alpha   90.00
_cell.angle_beta   90.00
_cell.angle_gamma   90.00
#
_symmetry.space_group_name_H-M   'P 1'
#
loop_
_entity.id
_entity.type
_entity.pdbx_description
1 polymer ?
#
loop_
_entity_poly.entity_id
_entity_poly.type
_entity_poly.pdbx_seq_one_letter_code
_entity_poly.pdbx_strand_id
1 'polypeptide(L)'
;MNVCPTEAIRVRHGKAVLYGDRCVDCGECFRVCPVSAIIIDHDDFNFIFDYKYRIALVPAVFTGQFPEDVSPQQIFSVLLDLGFTHVYEVENGTALLQEAMNEYADKPGISKPLISSFCPAIVRLIQVKFPALVDNILLLKPPLDISALHIREEMRRKGITNEEAGIFYITPCAAKIA
;
A
#
# COMPACT_ATOMS: atom_id res chain seq x y z
N MET A 1 0.28 -8.59 24.97
CA MET A 1 0.13 -8.21 23.55
C MET A 1 0.21 -6.69 23.48
N ASN A 2 1.43 -6.16 23.65
CA ASN A 2 1.65 -4.73 23.92
C ASN A 2 2.13 -3.97 22.68
N VAL A 3 2.17 -4.63 21.52
CA VAL A 3 2.72 -4.08 20.28
C VAL A 3 1.71 -3.22 19.50
N CYS A 4 0.42 -3.32 19.81
CA CYS A 4 -0.61 -2.59 19.07
C CYS A 4 -0.61 -1.11 19.48
N PRO A 5 -0.32 -0.17 18.56
CA PRO A 5 -0.10 1.25 18.89
C PRO A 5 -1.38 1.94 19.38
N THR A 6 -2.55 1.45 18.98
CA THR A 6 -3.85 2.02 19.33
C THR A 6 -4.60 1.22 20.37
N GLU A 7 -4.00 0.13 20.86
CA GLU A 7 -4.63 -0.79 21.82
C GLU A 7 -5.88 -1.51 21.26
N ALA A 8 -5.99 -1.61 19.95
CA ALA A 8 -7.14 -2.19 19.23
C ALA A 8 -7.29 -3.71 19.45
N ILE A 9 -6.22 -4.43 19.80
CA ILE A 9 -6.29 -5.87 20.07
C ILE A 9 -6.07 -6.16 21.55
N ARG A 10 -6.93 -7.01 22.13
CA ARG A 10 -6.90 -7.43 23.55
C ARG A 10 -7.18 -8.91 23.71
N VAL A 11 -6.63 -9.50 24.78
CA VAL A 11 -6.96 -10.89 25.14
C VAL A 11 -8.09 -10.88 26.17
N ARG A 12 -9.18 -11.57 25.86
CA ARG A 12 -10.34 -11.80 26.73
C ARG A 12 -10.65 -13.28 26.73
N HIS A 13 -10.75 -13.89 27.92
CA HIS A 13 -11.02 -15.33 28.06
C HIS A 13 -10.07 -16.21 27.21
N GLY A 14 -8.78 -15.84 27.14
CA GLY A 14 -7.78 -16.57 26.37
C GLY A 14 -7.85 -16.38 24.85
N LYS A 15 -8.79 -15.57 24.32
CA LYS A 15 -8.94 -15.30 22.89
C LYS A 15 -8.60 -13.84 22.58
N ALA A 16 -8.00 -13.61 21.40
CA ALA A 16 -7.79 -12.27 20.89
C ALA A 16 -9.11 -11.67 20.41
N VAL A 17 -9.37 -10.41 20.77
CA VAL A 17 -10.54 -9.63 20.39
C VAL A 17 -10.03 -8.34 19.77
N LEU A 18 -10.54 -8.02 18.58
CA LEU A 18 -10.21 -6.82 17.81
C LEU A 18 -11.32 -5.77 17.95
N TYR A 19 -10.94 -4.56 18.32
CA TYR A 19 -11.76 -3.35 18.29
C TYR A 19 -11.50 -2.63 16.96
N GLY A 20 -12.34 -2.89 15.96
CA GLY A 20 -12.15 -2.40 14.58
C GLY A 20 -12.12 -0.89 14.45
N ASP A 21 -12.89 -0.17 15.28
CA ASP A 21 -12.93 1.29 15.36
C ASP A 21 -11.59 1.93 15.80
N ARG A 22 -10.69 1.13 16.39
CA ARG A 22 -9.36 1.56 16.82
C ARG A 22 -8.25 1.00 15.96
N CYS A 23 -8.53 -0.02 15.15
CA CYS A 23 -7.52 -0.66 14.32
C CYS A 23 -7.06 0.32 13.24
N VAL A 24 -5.76 0.32 12.96
CA VAL A 24 -5.15 1.10 11.88
C VAL A 24 -4.50 0.19 10.83
N ASP A 25 -4.81 -1.10 10.91
CA ASP A 25 -4.38 -2.17 9.99
C ASP A 25 -2.88 -2.29 9.77
N CYS A 26 -2.07 -1.82 10.73
CA CYS A 26 -0.62 -1.82 10.61
C CYS A 26 0.03 -3.22 10.59
N GLY A 27 -0.73 -4.28 10.91
CA GLY A 27 -0.22 -5.66 10.88
C GLY A 27 0.79 -6.04 11.97
N GLU A 28 1.08 -5.14 12.91
CA GLU A 28 2.11 -5.40 13.94
C GLU A 28 1.73 -6.57 14.87
N CYS A 29 0.43 -6.75 15.13
CA CYS A 29 -0.06 -7.92 15.88
C CYS A 29 0.14 -9.24 15.11
N PHE A 30 -0.06 -9.23 13.79
CA PHE A 30 0.21 -10.37 12.91
C PHE A 30 1.68 -10.75 12.94
N ARG A 31 2.57 -9.77 12.75
CA ARG A 31 4.03 -9.96 12.68
C ARG A 31 4.63 -10.64 13.92
N VAL A 32 4.14 -10.33 15.11
CA VAL A 32 4.69 -10.86 16.37
C VAL A 32 3.95 -12.08 16.90
N CYS A 33 2.92 -12.57 16.20
CA CYS A 33 2.11 -13.68 16.69
C CYS A 33 2.92 -14.98 16.66
N PRO A 34 3.24 -15.60 17.82
CA PRO A 34 4.12 -16.77 17.86
C PRO A 34 3.47 -18.05 17.33
N VAL A 35 2.16 -18.04 17.14
CA VAL A 35 1.35 -19.20 16.74
C VAL A 35 0.57 -18.94 15.44
N SER A 36 0.86 -17.84 14.74
CA SER A 36 0.19 -17.46 13.48
C SER A 36 -1.34 -17.49 13.54
N ALA A 37 -1.92 -17.10 14.67
CA ALA A 37 -3.37 -17.10 14.90
C ALA A 37 -4.09 -15.89 14.28
N ILE A 38 -3.35 -14.89 13.81
CA ILE A 38 -3.87 -13.70 13.13
C ILE A 38 -3.63 -13.90 11.64
N ILE A 39 -4.64 -13.60 10.83
CA ILE A 39 -4.60 -13.72 9.36
C ILE A 39 -4.91 -12.34 8.79
N ILE A 40 -4.18 -11.96 7.74
CA ILE A 40 -4.47 -10.76 6.96
C ILE A 40 -5.41 -11.17 5.83
N ASP A 41 -6.57 -10.52 5.75
CA ASP A 41 -7.50 -10.72 4.64
C ASP A 41 -6.89 -10.12 3.36
N HIS A 42 -6.91 -10.87 2.28
CA HIS A 42 -6.28 -10.50 1.02
C HIS A 42 -7.08 -11.07 -0.16
N ASP A 43 -6.90 -10.46 -1.33
CA ASP A 43 -7.57 -10.91 -2.55
C ASP A 43 -7.14 -12.34 -2.95
N ASP A 44 -8.05 -13.09 -3.58
CA ASP A 44 -7.70 -14.36 -4.21
C ASP A 44 -6.83 -14.08 -5.45
N PHE A 45 -5.69 -14.76 -5.53
CA PHE A 45 -4.78 -14.63 -6.66
C PHE A 45 -5.46 -14.94 -8.00
N ASN A 46 -6.44 -15.85 -8.04
CA ASN A 46 -7.08 -16.25 -9.28
C ASN A 46 -7.87 -15.13 -9.97
N PHE A 47 -8.26 -14.07 -9.24
CA PHE A 47 -8.95 -12.91 -9.81
C PHE A 47 -8.14 -12.20 -10.90
N ILE A 48 -6.81 -12.39 -10.95
CA ILE A 48 -6.02 -11.83 -12.05
C ILE A 48 -6.48 -12.37 -13.41
N PHE A 49 -6.94 -13.63 -13.47
CA PHE A 49 -7.28 -14.29 -14.73
C PHE A 49 -8.63 -13.83 -15.32
N ASP A 50 -9.40 -13.05 -14.57
CA ASP A 50 -10.62 -12.40 -15.08
C ASP A 50 -10.31 -11.24 -16.04
N TYR A 51 -9.05 -10.81 -16.10
CA TYR A 51 -8.59 -9.70 -16.93
C TYR A 51 -7.67 -10.16 -18.05
N LYS A 52 -7.81 -9.53 -19.22
CA LYS A 52 -6.93 -9.74 -20.37
C LYS A 52 -5.55 -9.11 -20.13
N TYR A 53 -5.53 -7.90 -19.59
CA TYR A 53 -4.30 -7.20 -19.21
C TYR A 53 -4.16 -7.26 -17.69
N ARG A 54 -3.16 -8.00 -17.23
CA ARG A 54 -2.95 -8.35 -15.82
C ARG A 54 -1.72 -7.61 -15.35
N ILE A 55 -1.93 -6.46 -14.72
CA ILE A 55 -0.85 -5.52 -14.45
C ILE A 55 -0.48 -5.59 -12.98
N ALA A 56 0.73 -6.06 -12.69
CA ALA A 56 1.29 -6.04 -11.33
C ALA A 56 1.95 -4.68 -11.07
N LEU A 57 1.59 -4.06 -9.95
CA LEU A 57 2.30 -2.94 -9.35
C LEU A 57 3.06 -3.46 -8.13
N VAL A 58 4.37 -3.26 -8.11
CA VAL A 58 5.25 -3.71 -7.03
C VAL A 58 6.01 -2.51 -6.43
N PRO A 59 6.11 -2.38 -5.11
CA PRO A 59 6.95 -1.37 -4.49
C PRO A 59 8.41 -1.85 -4.37
N ALA A 60 9.37 -0.96 -4.24
CA ALA A 60 10.79 -1.31 -4.06
C ALA A 60 11.05 -2.13 -2.79
N VAL A 61 10.23 -1.96 -1.74
CA VAL A 61 10.30 -2.80 -0.54
C VAL A 61 9.96 -4.26 -0.83
N PHE A 62 9.20 -4.56 -1.88
CA PHE A 62 8.90 -5.94 -2.26
C PHE A 62 10.16 -6.67 -2.73
N THR A 63 10.92 -6.06 -3.65
CA THR A 63 12.17 -6.64 -4.18
C THR A 63 13.27 -6.68 -3.12
N GLY A 64 13.31 -5.71 -2.20
CA GLY A 64 14.26 -5.69 -1.07
C GLY A 64 14.08 -6.79 -0.02
N GLN A 65 13.02 -7.61 -0.10
CA GLN A 65 12.83 -8.77 0.78
C GLN A 65 13.56 -10.03 0.30
N PHE A 66 14.11 -10.02 -0.92
CA PHE A 66 14.79 -11.16 -1.51
C PHE A 66 16.30 -11.12 -1.21
N PRO A 67 16.99 -12.28 -1.17
CA PRO A 67 18.44 -12.35 -1.06
C PRO A 67 19.17 -11.56 -2.15
N GLU A 68 20.40 -11.10 -1.86
CA GLU A 68 21.19 -10.26 -2.79
C GLU A 68 21.57 -10.96 -4.09
N ASP A 69 21.58 -12.29 -4.13
CA ASP A 69 21.83 -13.10 -5.34
C ASP A 69 20.60 -13.22 -6.26
N VAL A 70 19.44 -12.68 -5.84
CA VAL A 70 18.22 -12.59 -6.64
C VAL A 70 18.07 -11.18 -7.19
N SER A 71 18.21 -11.05 -8.51
CA SER A 71 18.03 -9.77 -9.20
C SER A 71 16.54 -9.39 -9.31
N PRO A 72 16.20 -8.08 -9.33
CA PRO A 72 14.84 -7.61 -9.59
C PRO A 72 14.25 -8.16 -10.90
N GLN A 73 15.08 -8.34 -11.93
CA GLN A 73 14.66 -8.87 -13.23
C GLN A 73 14.19 -10.32 -13.12
N GLN A 74 14.85 -11.15 -12.29
CA GLN A 74 14.39 -12.52 -12.02
C GLN A 74 13.03 -12.52 -11.33
N ILE A 75 12.84 -11.64 -10.34
CA ILE A 75 11.55 -11.50 -9.64
C ILE A 75 10.45 -11.11 -10.62
N PHE A 76 10.70 -10.12 -11.48
CA PHE A 76 9.72 -9.65 -12.46
C PHE A 76 9.43 -10.72 -13.52
N SER A 77 10.44 -11.49 -13.95
CA SER A 77 10.24 -12.61 -14.87
C SER A 77 9.30 -13.65 -14.28
N VAL A 78 9.48 -14.00 -13.00
CA VAL A 78 8.59 -14.95 -12.31
C VAL A 78 7.16 -14.41 -12.20
N LEU A 79 6.97 -13.12 -11.95
CA LEU A 79 5.62 -12.52 -11.94
C LEU A 79 4.93 -12.64 -13.31
N LEU A 80 5.69 -12.49 -14.40
CA LEU A 80 5.16 -12.73 -15.75
C LEU A 80 4.81 -14.20 -15.97
N ASP A 81 5.67 -15.14 -15.53
CA ASP A 81 5.43 -16.58 -15.62
C ASP A 81 4.21 -17.03 -14.80
N LEU A 82 3.93 -16.35 -13.67
CA LEU A 82 2.74 -16.57 -12.84
C LEU A 82 1.45 -16.08 -13.50
N GLY A 83 1.54 -15.31 -14.58
CA GLY A 83 0.40 -14.89 -15.39
C GLY A 83 0.16 -13.39 -15.44
N PHE A 84 0.98 -12.53 -14.82
CA PHE A 84 0.88 -11.11 -15.10
C PHE A 84 1.35 -10.81 -16.53
N THR A 85 0.71 -9.87 -17.22
CA THR A 85 1.12 -9.45 -18.57
C THR A 85 2.07 -8.27 -18.53
N HIS A 86 2.04 -7.48 -17.46
CA HIS A 86 2.92 -6.33 -17.25
C HIS A 86 3.29 -6.25 -15.77
N VAL A 87 4.50 -5.77 -15.49
CA VAL A 87 5.00 -5.51 -14.14
C VAL A 87 5.57 -4.09 -14.13
N TYR A 88 5.09 -3.25 -13.21
CA TYR A 88 5.54 -1.88 -13.02
C TYR A 88 5.95 -1.65 -11.57
N GLU A 89 7.04 -0.93 -11.37
CA GLU A 89 7.42 -0.42 -10.06
C GLU A 89 6.58 0.81 -9.71
N VAL A 90 6.13 0.88 -8.46
CA VAL A 90 5.32 2.01 -7.95
C VAL A 90 6.14 3.30 -7.92
N GLU A 91 7.44 3.19 -7.69
CA GLU A 91 8.36 4.31 -7.54
C GLU A 91 8.65 5.03 -8.87
N ASN A 92 8.22 4.47 -10.00
CA ASN A 92 8.31 5.13 -11.30
C ASN A 92 7.50 6.43 -11.27
N GLY A 93 8.18 7.56 -11.43
CA GLY A 93 7.57 8.90 -11.36
C GLY A 93 7.62 9.57 -9.98
N THR A 94 8.31 8.99 -8.99
CA THR A 94 8.50 9.61 -7.67
C THR A 94 9.20 10.97 -7.71
N ALA A 95 10.02 11.24 -8.73
CA ALA A 95 10.65 12.55 -8.94
C ALA A 95 9.61 13.68 -9.09
N LEU A 96 8.58 13.47 -9.91
CA LEU A 96 7.48 14.43 -10.09
C LEU A 96 6.69 14.63 -8.80
N LEU A 97 6.52 13.56 -8.02
CA LEU A 97 5.85 13.65 -6.73
C LEU A 97 6.67 14.43 -5.71
N GLN A 98 8.00 14.27 -5.69
CA GLN A 98 8.88 15.06 -4.82
C GLN A 98 8.80 16.55 -5.15
N GLU A 99 8.81 16.91 -6.43
CA GLU A 99 8.61 18.30 -6.88
C GLU A 99 7.26 18.84 -6.39
N ALA A 100 6.17 18.11 -6.63
CA ALA A 100 4.84 18.48 -6.17
C ALA A 100 4.74 18.61 -4.64
N MET A 101 5.43 17.74 -3.88
CA MET A 101 5.52 17.81 -2.42
C MET A 101 6.22 19.09 -1.95
N ASN A 102 7.33 19.44 -2.58
CA ASN A 102 8.08 20.66 -2.25
C ASN A 102 7.26 21.92 -2.56
N GLU A 103 6.64 21.98 -3.75
CA GLU A 103 5.73 23.07 -4.11
C GLU A 103 4.56 23.19 -3.14
N TYR A 104 3.98 22.07 -2.71
CA TYR A 104 2.92 22.07 -1.70
C TYR A 104 3.42 22.63 -0.37
N ALA A 105 4.63 22.27 0.05
CA ALA A 105 5.21 22.69 1.32
C ALA A 105 5.53 24.20 1.41
N ASP A 106 5.68 24.84 0.25
CA ASP A 106 5.96 26.27 0.13
C ASP A 106 4.69 27.14 -0.01
N LYS A 107 3.51 26.52 -0.14
CA LYS A 107 2.24 27.27 -0.21
C LYS A 107 2.01 28.08 1.08
N PRO A 108 1.60 29.35 0.97
CA PRO A 108 1.26 30.15 2.15
C PRO A 108 0.05 29.57 2.88
N GLY A 109 0.07 29.61 4.22
CA GLY A 109 -1.03 29.12 5.05
C GLY A 109 -1.05 27.62 5.31
N ILE A 110 -0.03 26.87 4.87
CA ILE A 110 0.10 25.44 5.18
C ILE A 110 0.60 25.21 6.61
N SER A 111 -0.12 24.35 7.34
CA SER A 111 0.23 23.90 8.69
C SER A 111 1.49 23.03 8.68
N LYS A 112 2.47 23.41 9.51
CA LYS A 112 3.73 22.66 9.68
C LYS A 112 3.79 22.02 11.07
N PRO A 113 4.45 20.84 11.22
CA PRO A 113 5.15 20.06 10.20
C PRO A 113 4.19 19.39 9.20
N LEU A 114 4.66 19.07 8.00
CA LEU A 114 3.86 18.29 7.04
C LEU A 114 4.09 16.79 7.24
N ILE A 115 3.03 16.02 7.12
CA ILE A 115 3.01 14.56 7.29
C ILE A 115 2.62 13.94 5.95
N SER A 116 3.38 12.97 5.46
CA SER A 116 3.05 12.30 4.20
C SER A 116 1.77 11.47 4.31
N SER A 117 0.99 11.44 3.23
CA SER A 117 -0.23 10.63 3.10
C SER A 117 0.04 9.19 2.65
N PHE A 118 1.31 8.77 2.59
CA PHE A 118 1.70 7.57 1.86
C PHE A 118 1.38 6.29 2.63
N CYS A 119 1.43 6.33 3.97
CA CYS A 119 1.14 5.19 4.83
C CYS A 119 -0.29 5.28 5.38
N PRO A 120 -1.22 4.40 4.96
CA PRO A 120 -2.59 4.41 5.44
C PRO A 120 -2.69 4.21 6.95
N ALA A 121 -1.81 3.39 7.54
CA ALA A 121 -1.79 3.17 8.98
C ALA A 121 -1.46 4.45 9.77
N ILE A 122 -0.58 5.32 9.25
CA ILE A 122 -0.27 6.61 9.88
C ILE A 122 -1.44 7.58 9.74
N VAL A 123 -2.07 7.63 8.56
CA VAL A 123 -3.26 8.46 8.33
C VAL A 123 -4.39 8.05 9.29
N ARG A 124 -4.69 6.75 9.38
CA ARG A 124 -5.69 6.18 10.30
C ARG A 124 -5.32 6.44 11.77
N LEU A 125 -4.03 6.30 12.12
CA LEU A 125 -3.54 6.59 13.47
C LEU A 125 -3.77 8.06 13.85
N ILE A 126 -3.50 9.00 12.95
CA ILE A 126 -3.77 10.42 13.17
C ILE A 126 -5.26 10.65 13.38
N GLN A 127 -6.11 10.08 12.51
CA GLN A 127 -7.56 10.22 12.62
C GLN A 127 -8.13 9.66 13.93
N VAL A 128 -7.58 8.54 14.43
CA VAL A 128 -8.08 7.84 15.63
C VAL A 128 -7.50 8.41 16.94
N LYS A 129 -6.21 8.79 16.96
CA LYS A 129 -5.49 9.14 18.20
C LYS A 129 -4.98 10.58 18.25
N PHE A 130 -4.74 11.23 17.12
CA PHE A 130 -4.12 12.55 17.05
C PHE A 130 -4.87 13.51 16.10
N PRO A 131 -6.19 13.70 16.27
CA PRO A 131 -7.01 14.46 15.31
C PRO A 131 -6.56 15.90 15.09
N ALA A 132 -5.83 16.48 16.07
CA ALA A 132 -5.22 17.81 15.93
C ALA A 132 -4.15 17.90 14.82
N LEU A 133 -3.65 16.77 14.31
CA LEU A 133 -2.66 16.69 13.22
C LEU A 133 -3.29 16.37 11.86
N VAL A 134 -4.62 16.31 11.75
CA VAL A 134 -5.30 16.00 10.47
C VAL A 134 -4.94 17.03 9.40
N ASP A 135 -4.91 18.32 9.77
CA ASP A 135 -4.57 19.42 8.85
C ASP A 135 -3.08 19.46 8.48
N ASN A 136 -2.24 18.64 9.13
CA ASN A 136 -0.83 18.47 8.81
C ASN A 136 -0.61 17.39 7.74
N ILE A 137 -1.63 16.61 7.37
CA ILE A 137 -1.52 15.56 6.35
C ILE A 137 -1.48 16.21 4.95
N LEU A 138 -0.45 15.85 4.20
CA LEU A 138 -0.26 16.26 2.82
C LEU A 138 -1.44 15.80 1.94
N LEU A 139 -2.10 16.74 1.27
CA LEU A 139 -3.22 16.45 0.37
C LEU A 139 -2.77 16.12 -1.07
N LEU A 140 -1.74 15.29 -1.19
CA LEU A 140 -1.31 14.70 -2.46
C LEU A 140 -1.65 13.21 -2.47
N LYS A 141 -1.97 12.69 -3.66
CA LYS A 141 -2.18 11.27 -3.86
C LYS A 141 -0.88 10.51 -3.58
N PRO A 142 -0.94 9.34 -2.92
CA PRO A 142 0.24 8.52 -2.68
C PRO A 142 0.81 7.97 -4.01
N PRO A 143 2.09 7.57 -4.05
CA PRO A 143 2.74 7.03 -5.25
C PRO A 143 1.93 5.91 -5.92
N LEU A 144 1.39 4.99 -5.12
CA LEU A 144 0.56 3.88 -5.61
C LEU A 144 -0.60 4.36 -6.49
N ASP A 145 -1.38 5.31 -5.99
CA ASP A 145 -2.54 5.85 -6.70
C ASP A 145 -2.11 6.58 -7.96
N ILE A 146 -1.02 7.35 -7.91
CA ILE A 146 -0.49 8.07 -9.06
C ILE A 146 -0.06 7.09 -10.15
N SER A 147 0.70 6.06 -9.79
CA SER A 147 1.18 5.04 -10.72
C SER A 147 0.01 4.24 -11.33
N ALA A 148 -0.99 3.88 -10.52
CA ALA A 148 -2.20 3.22 -11.02
C ALA A 148 -2.99 4.12 -12.01
N LEU A 149 -3.15 5.41 -11.69
CA LEU A 149 -3.81 6.37 -12.59
C LEU A 149 -3.03 6.57 -13.89
N HIS A 150 -1.70 6.64 -13.81
CA HIS A 150 -0.85 6.76 -14.99
C HIS A 150 -1.00 5.56 -15.92
N ILE A 151 -0.93 4.34 -15.36
CA ILE A 151 -1.11 3.09 -16.12
C ILE A 151 -2.52 3.02 -16.73
N ARG A 152 -3.56 3.43 -15.98
CA ARG A 152 -4.93 3.50 -16.52
C ARG A 152 -5.02 4.38 -17.74
N GLU A 153 -4.44 5.58 -17.68
CA GLU A 153 -4.44 6.50 -18.81
C GLU A 153 -3.60 5.98 -19.99
N GLU A 154 -2.46 5.32 -19.73
CA GLU A 154 -1.67 4.66 -20.77
C GLU A 154 -2.48 3.57 -21.50
N MET A 155 -3.19 2.71 -20.75
CA MET A 155 -4.04 1.67 -21.32
C MET A 155 -5.21 2.26 -22.11
N ARG A 156 -5.84 3.32 -21.59
CA ARG A 156 -6.92 4.04 -22.29
C ARG A 156 -6.45 4.61 -23.63
N ARG A 157 -5.25 5.18 -23.70
CA ARG A 157 -4.65 5.70 -24.95
C ARG A 157 -4.40 4.60 -25.98
N LYS A 158 -4.18 3.36 -25.53
CA LYS A 158 -4.07 2.17 -26.39
C LYS A 158 -5.43 1.57 -26.77
N GLY A 159 -6.54 2.20 -26.36
CA GLY A 159 -7.91 1.72 -26.62
C GLY A 159 -8.34 0.56 -25.72
N ILE A 160 -7.60 0.28 -24.65
CA ILE A 160 -7.91 -0.80 -23.70
C ILE A 160 -8.87 -0.28 -22.63
N THR A 161 -9.93 -1.03 -22.38
CA THR A 161 -10.99 -0.66 -21.42
C THR A 161 -10.63 -1.03 -19.98
N ASN A 162 -11.39 -0.49 -19.01
CA ASN A 162 -11.15 -0.79 -17.60
C ASN A 162 -11.54 -2.22 -17.23
N GLU A 163 -12.48 -2.79 -17.98
CA GLU A 163 -12.98 -4.14 -17.84
C GLU A 163 -11.97 -5.16 -18.39
N GLU A 164 -11.17 -4.78 -19.40
CA GLU A 164 -10.12 -5.64 -19.95
C GLU A 164 -8.83 -5.62 -19.12
N ALA A 165 -8.54 -4.52 -18.42
CA ALA A 165 -7.31 -4.36 -17.66
C ALA A 165 -7.57 -4.43 -16.15
N GLY A 166 -6.87 -5.31 -15.45
CA GLY A 166 -6.79 -5.37 -13.99
C GLY A 166 -5.44 -4.81 -13.52
N ILE A 167 -5.45 -3.95 -12.50
CA ILE A 167 -4.24 -3.45 -11.82
C ILE A 167 -4.24 -4.04 -10.41
N PHE A 168 -3.17 -4.73 -10.07
CA PHE A 168 -3.02 -5.47 -8.82
C PHE A 168 -1.78 -4.98 -8.08
N TYR A 169 -1.94 -4.56 -6.84
CA TYR A 169 -0.83 -4.12 -6.01
C TYR A 169 -0.32 -5.26 -5.15
N ILE A 170 0.94 -5.66 -5.35
CA ILE A 170 1.59 -6.72 -4.58
C ILE A 170 2.41 -6.06 -3.48
N THR A 171 2.04 -6.25 -2.22
CA THR A 171 2.60 -5.49 -1.11
C THR A 171 2.85 -6.34 0.14
N PRO A 172 3.96 -6.10 0.87
CA PRO A 172 4.17 -6.72 2.18
C PRO A 172 3.42 -6.01 3.31
N CYS A 173 2.66 -4.94 3.03
CA CYS A 173 2.02 -4.11 4.04
C CYS A 173 0.52 -4.41 4.17
N ALA A 174 0.09 -4.91 5.33
CA ALA A 174 -1.34 -5.17 5.61
C ALA A 174 -2.22 -3.91 5.45
N ALA A 175 -1.73 -2.74 5.87
CA ALA A 175 -2.49 -1.49 5.78
C ALA A 175 -2.72 -1.00 4.34
N LYS A 176 -2.03 -1.57 3.35
CA LYS A 176 -2.22 -1.27 1.94
C LYS A 176 -3.24 -2.18 1.26
N ILE A 177 -3.69 -3.22 1.95
CA ILE A 177 -4.69 -4.19 1.49
C ILE A 177 -6.05 -3.90 2.15
N ALA A 178 -6.04 -3.32 3.36
CA ALA A 178 -7.23 -2.97 4.15
C ALA A 178 -7.88 -1.63 3.78
#